data_AF-A0A0A8HYK0-F1
#
_entry.id   AF-A0A0A8HYK0-F1
#
_cell.length_a   1.000
_cell.length_b   1.000
_cell.length_c   1.000
_cell.angle_alpha   90.00
_cell.angle_beta   90.00
_cell.angle_gamma   90.00
#
_symmetry.space_group_name_H-M   'P 1'
#
loop_
_entity.id
_entity.type
_entity.pdbx_description
1 polymer ?
#
loop_
_entity_poly.entity_id
_entity_poly.type
_entity_poly.pdbx_seq_one_letter_code
_entity_poly.pdbx_strand_id
1 'polypeptide(L)'
;MKISMIILSLFSLVSLSACAFKENKASELETLASNYGGIYIFDKKIREEILENERKRRELEDTDKFRTKAGQLKSGELIYIINSEAIDKLLPQVLSNGCKYYRNDYNYKIGESNFNFKDKPEFTYYEDQFKAYMGEENYKKLRPHLGMTTYYVCNGKKYPVVFATMIDYKVKSYGLFGDEARGFSFSSISRKSAGGGSFHYFTNNKFIKSDEKYTGQSY
;
A
#
# COMPACT_ATOMS: atom_id res chain seq x y z
N MET A 1 -46.80 1.60 30.64
CA MET A 1 -46.24 2.76 29.89
C MET A 1 -44.95 3.32 30.48
N LYS A 2 -44.85 3.62 31.80
CA LYS A 2 -43.62 4.20 32.39
C LYS A 2 -42.35 3.36 32.19
N ILE A 3 -42.41 2.04 32.38
CA ILE A 3 -41.24 1.14 32.24
C ILE A 3 -40.76 1.02 30.79
N SER A 4 -41.68 0.89 29.83
CA SER A 4 -41.35 0.83 28.39
C SER A 4 -40.70 2.13 27.90
N MET A 5 -41.16 3.30 28.35
CA MET A 5 -40.51 4.57 28.02
C MET A 5 -39.13 4.73 28.65
N ILE A 6 -38.92 4.21 29.87
CA ILE A 6 -37.61 4.18 30.53
C ILE A 6 -36.64 3.28 29.76
N ILE A 7 -37.07 2.09 29.33
CA ILE A 7 -36.24 1.16 28.55
C ILE A 7 -35.89 1.76 27.18
N LEU A 8 -36.85 2.39 26.49
CA LEU A 8 -36.61 3.02 25.19
C LEU A 8 -35.66 4.23 25.30
N SER A 9 -35.77 5.00 26.40
CA SER A 9 -34.86 6.09 26.76
C SER A 9 -33.44 5.60 27.10
N LEU A 10 -33.31 4.51 27.86
CA LEU A 10 -32.01 3.88 28.13
C LEU A 10 -31.36 3.33 26.85
N PHE A 11 -32.16 2.75 25.96
CA PHE A 11 -31.69 2.23 24.68
C PHE A 11 -31.18 3.35 23.74
N SER A 12 -31.84 4.52 23.74
CA SER A 12 -31.39 5.69 22.97
C SER A 12 -30.12 6.34 23.55
N LEU A 13 -29.96 6.37 24.88
CA LEU A 13 -28.72 6.83 25.52
C LEU A 13 -27.51 5.94 25.18
N VAL A 14 -27.71 4.62 25.13
CA VAL A 14 -26.65 3.68 24.73
C VAL A 14 -26.30 3.84 23.25
N SER A 15 -27.28 4.08 22.36
CA SER A 15 -27.03 4.26 20.93
C SER A 15 -26.31 5.56 20.57
N LEU A 16 -26.54 6.67 21.29
CA LEU A 16 -25.78 7.92 21.08
C LEU A 16 -24.31 7.82 21.53
N SER A 17 -24.01 7.01 22.56
CA SER A 17 -22.64 6.85 23.06
C SER A 17 -21.71 6.07 22.10
N ALA A 18 -22.27 5.23 21.23
CA ALA A 18 -21.51 4.43 20.27
C ALA A 18 -20.94 5.26 19.11
N CYS A 19 -21.57 6.38 18.74
CA CYS A 19 -21.06 7.30 17.71
C CYS A 19 -19.95 8.24 18.22
N ALA A 20 -19.86 8.47 19.54
CA ALA A 20 -18.93 9.45 20.11
C ALA A 20 -17.51 8.91 20.37
N PHE A 21 -17.31 7.58 20.34
CA PHE A 21 -16.02 6.95 20.61
C PHE A 21 -15.26 6.63 19.31
N LYS A 22 -14.86 7.66 18.56
CA LYS A 22 -13.74 7.49 17.62
C LYS A 22 -12.45 7.47 18.46
N GLU A 23 -11.81 6.32 18.60
CA GLU A 23 -10.56 6.21 19.37
C GLU A 23 -9.52 7.21 18.85
N ASN A 24 -8.95 8.04 19.74
CA ASN A 24 -7.95 9.07 19.38
C ASN A 24 -6.78 8.51 18.54
N LYS A 25 -6.39 7.25 18.77
CA LYS A 25 -5.33 6.56 18.01
C LYS A 25 -5.70 6.35 16.54
N ALA A 26 -6.96 6.04 16.23
CA ALA A 26 -7.41 5.86 14.85
C ALA A 26 -7.39 7.20 14.09
N SER A 27 -7.85 8.28 14.73
CA SER A 27 -7.77 9.62 14.13
C SER A 27 -6.33 10.08 13.92
N GLU A 28 -5.42 9.82 14.86
CA GLU A 28 -4.00 10.16 14.69
C GLU A 28 -3.36 9.44 13.50
N LEU A 29 -3.64 8.14 13.33
CA LEU A 29 -3.14 7.36 12.19
C LEU A 29 -3.75 7.80 10.87
N GLU A 30 -5.03 8.15 10.84
CA GLU A 30 -5.69 8.73 9.66
C GLU A 30 -5.09 10.08 9.28
N THR A 31 -4.78 10.95 10.25
CA THR A 31 -4.08 12.21 10.00
C THR A 31 -2.65 11.99 9.50
N LEU A 32 -1.92 11.04 10.09
CA LEU A 32 -0.58 10.64 9.64
C LEU A 32 -0.62 10.16 8.18
N ALA A 33 -1.56 9.27 7.85
CA ALA A 33 -1.77 8.79 6.48
C ALA A 33 -2.22 9.89 5.52
N SER A 34 -3.05 10.84 5.97
CA SER A 34 -3.46 11.97 5.13
C SER A 34 -2.28 12.88 4.77
N ASN A 35 -1.39 13.12 5.74
CA ASN A 35 -0.26 14.04 5.58
C ASN A 35 0.92 13.40 4.85
N TYR A 36 1.27 12.17 5.23
CA TYR A 36 2.50 11.48 4.83
C TYR A 36 2.23 10.09 4.26
N GLY A 37 0.97 9.67 4.13
CA GLY A 37 0.65 8.45 3.43
C GLY A 37 0.72 8.65 1.92
N GLY A 38 1.25 7.64 1.23
CA GLY A 38 1.16 7.50 -0.21
C GLY A 38 2.44 6.95 -0.78
N ILE A 39 2.82 7.49 -1.94
CA ILE A 39 3.92 6.95 -2.73
C ILE A 39 5.04 7.97 -2.84
N TYR A 40 6.21 7.58 -2.38
CA TYR A 40 7.43 8.38 -2.38
C TYR A 40 8.29 8.01 -3.56
N ILE A 41 8.72 9.02 -4.33
CA ILE A 41 9.43 8.86 -5.59
C ILE A 41 10.76 9.60 -5.48
N PHE A 42 11.85 8.84 -5.36
CA PHE A 42 13.21 9.39 -5.25
C PHE A 42 13.79 9.83 -6.59
N ASP A 43 13.43 9.13 -7.66
CA ASP A 43 13.84 9.48 -9.02
C ASP A 43 12.64 9.39 -9.96
N LYS A 44 12.12 10.56 -10.34
CA LYS A 44 10.97 10.67 -11.24
C LYS A 44 11.29 10.13 -12.63
N LYS A 45 12.49 10.39 -13.16
CA LYS A 45 12.87 9.99 -14.52
C LYS A 45 12.98 8.46 -14.61
N ILE A 46 13.66 7.85 -13.64
CA ILE A 46 13.79 6.39 -13.59
C ILE A 46 12.42 5.74 -13.37
N ARG A 47 11.55 6.32 -12.53
CA ARG A 47 10.17 5.81 -12.36
C ARG A 47 9.40 5.84 -13.67
N GLU A 48 9.43 6.95 -14.40
CA GLU A 48 8.71 7.08 -15.68
C GLU A 48 9.21 6.09 -16.72
N GLU A 49 10.53 5.88 -16.79
CA GLU A 49 11.11 4.88 -17.68
C GLU A 49 10.65 3.45 -17.33
N ILE A 50 10.65 3.10 -16.04
CA ILE A 50 10.14 1.80 -15.57
C ILE A 50 8.67 1.64 -15.94
N LEU A 51 7.84 2.66 -15.72
CA LEU A 51 6.42 2.59 -16.05
C LEU A 51 6.18 2.37 -17.55
N GLU A 52 6.95 3.04 -18.39
CA GLU A 52 6.85 2.88 -19.84
C GLU A 52 7.28 1.47 -20.28
N ASN A 53 8.35 0.93 -19.69
CA ASN A 53 8.77 -0.45 -19.95
C ASN A 53 7.72 -1.47 -19.50
N GLU A 54 7.14 -1.29 -18.32
CA GLU A 54 6.07 -2.16 -17.80
C GLU A 54 4.76 -2.03 -18.57
N ARG A 55 4.47 -0.85 -19.16
CA ARG A 55 3.33 -0.68 -20.07
C ARG A 55 3.52 -1.54 -21.33
N LYS A 56 4.69 -1.45 -21.97
CA LYS A 56 5.02 -2.25 -23.17
C LYS A 56 4.99 -3.76 -22.88
N ARG A 57 5.48 -4.16 -21.70
CA ARG A 57 5.44 -5.56 -21.26
C ARG A 57 4.01 -6.06 -21.08
N ARG A 58 3.15 -5.31 -20.37
CA ARG A 58 1.72 -5.64 -20.23
C ARG A 58 1.00 -5.75 -21.57
N GLU A 59 1.29 -4.86 -22.51
CA GLU A 59 0.74 -4.93 -23.87
C GLU A 59 1.12 -6.24 -24.57
N LEU A 60 2.33 -6.76 -24.38
CA LEU A 60 2.72 -8.08 -24.89
C LEU A 60 2.02 -9.22 -24.13
N GLU A 61 1.92 -9.14 -22.81
CA GLU A 61 1.21 -10.13 -21.98
C GLU A 61 -0.24 -10.31 -22.41
N ASP A 62 -0.88 -9.24 -22.88
CA ASP A 62 -2.25 -9.27 -23.34
C ASP A 62 -2.43 -9.84 -24.75
N THR A 63 -1.36 -10.01 -25.54
CA THR A 63 -1.46 -10.64 -26.86
C THR A 63 -1.59 -12.16 -26.78
N ASP A 64 -2.41 -12.73 -27.67
CA ASP A 64 -2.62 -14.19 -27.77
C ASP A 64 -1.32 -14.99 -27.98
N LYS A 65 -0.27 -14.35 -28.51
CA LYS A 65 1.03 -14.99 -28.73
C LYS A 65 1.71 -15.45 -27.44
N PHE A 66 1.51 -14.73 -26.33
CA PHE A 66 2.13 -15.04 -25.04
C PHE A 66 1.15 -15.60 -24.02
N ARG A 67 -0.12 -15.78 -24.40
CA ARG A 67 -1.17 -16.36 -23.56
C ARG A 67 -1.50 -17.76 -24.03
N THR A 68 -1.50 -18.70 -23.11
CA THR A 68 -1.97 -20.07 -23.36
C THR A 68 -3.18 -20.32 -22.49
N LYS A 69 -4.28 -20.80 -23.09
CA LYS A 69 -5.49 -21.18 -22.35
C LYS A 69 -5.16 -22.30 -21.37
N ALA A 70 -5.37 -22.03 -20.09
CA ALA A 70 -5.10 -22.95 -19.00
C ALA A 70 -6.37 -23.60 -18.44
N GLY A 71 -7.52 -22.93 -18.58
CA GLY A 71 -8.78 -23.46 -18.09
C GLY A 71 -9.95 -22.51 -18.25
N GLN A 72 -11.04 -22.82 -17.55
CA GLN A 72 -12.26 -22.01 -17.50
C GLN A 72 -12.88 -22.13 -16.11
N LEU A 73 -13.31 -21.01 -15.54
CA LEU A 73 -14.08 -20.97 -14.30
C LEU A 73 -15.51 -21.49 -14.52
N LYS A 74 -16.18 -21.88 -13.43
CA LYS A 74 -17.61 -22.26 -13.47
C LYS A 74 -18.51 -21.10 -13.97
N SER A 75 -18.06 -19.86 -13.82
CA SER A 75 -18.69 -18.65 -14.35
C SER A 75 -18.56 -18.50 -15.88
N GLY A 76 -17.74 -19.33 -16.54
CA GLY A 76 -17.45 -19.24 -17.98
C GLY A 76 -16.23 -18.41 -18.33
N GLU A 77 -15.59 -17.72 -17.37
CA GLU A 77 -14.39 -16.91 -17.59
C GLU A 77 -13.16 -17.77 -17.88
N LEU A 78 -12.40 -17.41 -18.93
CA LEU A 78 -11.23 -18.16 -19.38
C LEU A 78 -10.00 -17.78 -18.56
N ILE A 79 -9.24 -18.80 -18.14
CA ILE A 79 -7.98 -18.63 -17.43
C ILE A 79 -6.85 -18.83 -18.42
N TYR A 80 -5.90 -17.89 -18.41
CA TYR A 80 -4.71 -17.92 -19.26
C TYR A 80 -3.46 -18.01 -18.39
N ILE A 81 -2.46 -18.76 -18.86
CA ILE A 81 -1.09 -18.71 -18.38
C ILE A 81 -0.31 -17.79 -19.32
N ILE A 82 0.45 -16.87 -18.74
CA ILE A 82 1.32 -15.93 -19.46
C ILE A 82 2.71 -16.55 -19.55
N ASN A 83 3.31 -16.54 -20.74
CA ASN A 83 4.69 -16.96 -20.94
C ASN A 83 5.67 -15.81 -20.60
N SER A 84 5.86 -15.57 -19.30
CA SER A 84 6.71 -14.48 -18.81
C SER A 84 8.17 -14.61 -19.26
N GLU A 85 8.70 -15.83 -19.42
CA GLU A 85 10.09 -16.04 -19.87
C GLU A 85 10.30 -15.53 -21.31
N ALA A 86 9.34 -15.77 -22.20
CA ALA A 86 9.41 -15.28 -23.57
C ALA A 86 9.33 -13.74 -23.63
N ILE A 87 8.53 -13.13 -22.74
CA ILE A 87 8.42 -11.68 -22.62
C ILE A 87 9.71 -11.08 -22.05
N ASP A 88 10.30 -11.70 -21.03
CA ASP A 88 11.58 -11.28 -20.45
C ASP A 88 12.73 -11.31 -21.46
N LYS A 89 12.71 -12.25 -22.41
CA LYS A 89 13.69 -12.30 -23.50
C LYS A 89 13.51 -11.18 -24.52
N LEU A 90 12.27 -10.74 -24.77
CA LEU A 90 11.96 -9.70 -25.75
C LEU A 90 12.07 -8.28 -25.19
N LEU A 91 11.55 -8.08 -23.97
CA LEU A 91 11.54 -6.82 -23.25
C LEU A 91 12.10 -7.03 -21.84
N PRO A 92 13.42 -7.21 -21.69
CA PRO A 92 14.03 -7.40 -20.38
C PRO A 92 13.77 -6.20 -19.48
N GLN A 93 13.61 -6.43 -18.17
CA GLN A 93 13.43 -5.38 -17.17
C GLN A 93 14.75 -4.62 -16.90
N VAL A 94 15.23 -3.92 -17.92
CA VAL A 94 16.51 -3.21 -17.94
C VAL A 94 16.25 -1.76 -18.31
N LEU A 95 16.91 -0.87 -17.58
CA LEU A 95 16.88 0.55 -17.82
C LEU A 95 17.79 0.94 -19.00
N SER A 96 17.60 2.14 -19.53
CA SER A 96 18.37 2.75 -20.61
C SER A 96 19.86 2.84 -20.32
N ASN A 97 20.24 2.87 -19.04
CA ASN A 97 21.62 2.83 -18.55
C ASN A 97 22.18 1.40 -18.37
N GLY A 98 21.44 0.36 -18.76
CA GLY A 98 21.83 -1.05 -18.67
C GLY A 98 21.62 -1.70 -17.29
N CYS A 99 21.15 -0.95 -16.29
CA CYS A 99 20.91 -1.49 -14.96
C CYS A 99 19.58 -2.26 -14.91
N LYS A 100 19.51 -3.39 -14.20
CA LYS A 100 18.28 -4.17 -14.07
C LYS A 100 17.37 -3.56 -13.00
N TYR A 101 16.08 -3.40 -13.29
CA TYR A 101 15.11 -2.93 -12.32
C TYR A 101 14.20 -4.05 -11.83
N TYR A 102 13.61 -3.82 -10.66
CA TYR A 102 12.76 -4.76 -9.95
C TYR A 102 11.56 -4.00 -9.41
N ARG A 103 10.39 -4.63 -9.54
CA ARG A 103 9.11 -4.13 -9.05
C ARG A 103 8.46 -5.20 -8.17
N ASN A 104 7.83 -4.77 -7.09
CA ASN A 104 7.16 -5.65 -6.13
C ASN A 104 5.65 -5.52 -6.32
N ASP A 105 5.11 -6.32 -7.24
CA ASP A 105 3.74 -6.19 -7.71
C ASP A 105 2.82 -7.06 -6.86
N TYR A 106 2.30 -6.50 -5.75
CA TYR A 106 1.14 -6.92 -4.94
C TYR A 106 0.91 -8.41 -4.56
N ASN A 107 1.72 -9.37 -5.02
CA ASN A 107 1.58 -10.81 -4.86
C ASN A 107 2.69 -11.45 -4.01
N TYR A 108 3.46 -10.64 -3.29
CA TYR A 108 4.41 -11.16 -2.31
C TYR A 108 3.86 -11.02 -0.89
N LYS A 109 3.80 -12.15 -0.19
CA LYS A 109 3.30 -12.23 1.19
C LYS A 109 3.99 -11.16 2.05
N ILE A 110 3.17 -10.29 2.64
CA ILE A 110 3.56 -9.41 3.76
C ILE A 110 4.26 -10.29 4.80
N GLY A 111 5.59 -10.25 4.85
CA GLY A 111 6.40 -11.14 5.68
C GLY A 111 7.80 -11.41 5.13
N GLU A 112 8.00 -11.33 3.80
CA GLU A 112 9.31 -11.57 3.19
C GLU A 112 9.86 -10.38 2.38
N SER A 113 9.08 -9.31 2.14
CA SER A 113 9.66 -7.98 1.84
C SER A 113 10.16 -7.35 3.14
N ASN A 114 11.00 -8.10 3.85
CA ASN A 114 11.72 -7.54 4.96
C ASN A 114 12.61 -6.47 4.38
N PHE A 115 12.22 -5.24 4.66
CA PHE A 115 13.08 -4.09 4.82
C PHE A 115 14.09 -4.37 5.96
N ASN A 116 14.82 -5.48 5.85
CA ASN A 116 15.93 -5.81 6.70
C ASN A 116 17.09 -4.96 6.18
N PHE A 117 17.11 -3.69 6.62
CA PHE A 117 18.26 -2.77 6.56
C PHE A 117 19.43 -3.26 7.39
N LYS A 118 19.67 -4.58 7.44
CA LYS A 118 20.78 -5.14 8.18
C LYS A 118 22.12 -4.76 7.51
N ASP A 119 22.10 -4.42 6.22
CA ASP A 119 23.22 -3.81 5.50
C ASP A 119 23.15 -2.28 5.63
N LYS A 120 23.95 -1.74 6.55
CA LYS A 120 23.74 -0.47 7.29
C LYS A 120 24.40 0.85 6.82
N PRO A 121 24.94 1.03 5.59
CA PRO A 121 25.27 2.39 5.11
C PRO A 121 24.45 2.88 3.90
N GLU A 122 23.99 2.00 3.02
CA GLU A 122 23.41 2.42 1.71
C GLU A 122 21.98 2.97 1.84
N PHE A 123 21.24 2.58 2.88
CA PHE A 123 19.86 3.03 3.09
C PHE A 123 19.71 4.21 4.05
N THR A 124 20.78 4.55 4.79
CA THR A 124 20.77 5.66 5.77
C THR A 124 20.42 6.98 5.11
N TYR A 125 20.97 7.22 3.90
CA TYR A 125 20.63 8.40 3.10
C TYR A 125 19.11 8.55 2.92
N TYR A 126 18.41 7.47 2.55
CA TYR A 126 16.97 7.47 2.31
C TYR A 126 16.19 7.68 3.62
N GLU A 127 16.59 7.02 4.71
CA GLU A 127 15.98 7.24 6.03
C GLU A 127 16.08 8.70 6.47
N ASP A 128 17.22 9.32 6.26
CA ASP A 128 17.44 10.72 6.65
C ASP A 128 16.59 11.67 5.82
N GLN A 129 16.38 11.38 4.52
CA GLN A 129 15.43 12.16 3.70
C GLN A 129 13.99 12.06 4.23
N PHE A 130 13.57 10.87 4.68
CA PHE A 130 12.25 10.70 5.30
C PHE A 130 12.14 11.48 6.60
N LYS A 131 13.12 11.35 7.51
CA LYS A 131 13.14 12.07 8.79
C LYS A 131 13.16 13.59 8.59
N ALA A 132 13.94 14.09 7.63
CA ALA A 132 13.99 15.51 7.29
C ALA A 132 12.63 16.03 6.76
N TYR A 133 11.88 15.20 6.07
CA TYR A 133 10.58 15.58 5.51
C TYR A 133 9.42 15.56 6.51
N MET A 134 9.31 14.50 7.33
CA MET A 134 8.15 14.29 8.21
C MET A 134 8.43 14.55 9.69
N GLY A 135 9.71 14.69 10.08
CA GLY A 135 10.16 14.73 11.46
C GLY A 135 10.34 13.33 12.05
N GLU A 136 11.23 13.21 13.04
CA GLU A 136 11.61 11.90 13.61
C GLU A 136 10.43 11.15 14.25
N GLU A 137 9.54 11.87 14.92
CA GLU A 137 8.38 11.28 15.61
C GLU A 137 7.35 10.71 14.63
N ASN A 138 7.03 11.43 13.56
CA ASN A 138 6.12 10.92 12.52
C ASN A 138 6.78 9.79 11.74
N TYR A 139 8.09 9.88 11.50
CA TYR A 139 8.85 8.82 10.86
C TYR A 139 8.77 7.53 11.66
N LYS A 140 9.02 7.55 12.98
CA LYS A 140 8.90 6.36 13.84
C LYS A 140 7.52 5.69 13.73
N LYS A 141 6.44 6.47 13.64
CA LYS A 141 5.07 5.96 13.48
C LYS A 141 4.81 5.37 12.08
N LEU A 142 5.30 6.03 11.03
CA LEU A 142 5.08 5.61 9.63
C LEU A 142 6.01 4.46 9.22
N ARG A 143 7.18 4.36 9.84
CA ARG A 143 8.28 3.45 9.48
C ARG A 143 7.87 1.99 9.31
N PRO A 144 7.04 1.38 10.16
CA PRO A 144 6.59 -0.01 10.00
C PRO A 144 5.71 -0.23 8.78
N HIS A 145 5.11 0.84 8.25
CA HIS A 145 4.19 0.83 7.13
C HIS A 145 4.83 1.23 5.81
N LEU A 146 6.11 1.63 5.81
CA LEU A 146 6.86 2.08 4.65
C LEU A 146 7.59 0.90 4.00
N GLY A 147 7.22 0.56 2.77
CA GLY A 147 7.83 -0.50 1.98
C GLY A 147 8.42 0.01 0.68
N MET A 148 9.60 -0.48 0.30
CA MET A 148 10.17 -0.25 -1.03
C MET A 148 9.44 -1.12 -2.05
N THR A 149 8.88 -0.49 -3.07
CA THR A 149 8.13 -1.17 -4.13
C THR A 149 8.94 -1.30 -5.42
N THR A 150 9.80 -0.33 -5.72
CA THR A 150 10.60 -0.33 -6.94
C THR A 150 12.03 0.09 -6.64
N TYR A 151 12.98 -0.66 -7.19
CA TYR A 151 14.41 -0.36 -7.12
C TYR A 151 15.12 -0.88 -8.37
N TYR A 152 16.32 -0.38 -8.64
CA TYR A 152 17.20 -0.98 -9.63
C TYR A 152 18.54 -1.39 -9.02
N VAL A 153 19.19 -2.35 -9.66
CA VAL A 153 20.51 -2.84 -9.30
C VAL A 153 21.49 -2.43 -10.39
N CYS A 154 22.51 -1.69 -10.00
CA CYS A 154 23.59 -1.32 -10.90
C CYS A 154 24.94 -1.54 -10.23
N ASN A 155 25.86 -2.21 -10.93
CA ASN A 155 27.19 -2.54 -10.41
C ASN A 155 27.13 -3.20 -9.02
N GLY A 156 26.15 -4.09 -8.82
CA GLY A 156 25.92 -4.80 -7.55
C GLY A 156 25.25 -3.99 -6.44
N LYS A 157 25.00 -2.69 -6.63
CA LYS A 157 24.37 -1.80 -5.64
C LYS A 157 22.88 -1.62 -5.91
N LYS A 158 22.07 -1.55 -4.85
CA LYS A 158 20.62 -1.33 -4.91
C LYS A 158 20.30 0.16 -4.77
N TYR A 159 19.47 0.66 -5.68
CA TYR A 159 19.02 2.05 -5.70
C TYR A 159 17.49 2.08 -5.62
N PRO A 160 16.92 2.40 -4.45
CA PRO A 160 15.49 2.63 -4.30
C PRO A 160 14.98 3.76 -5.19
N VAL A 161 13.85 3.50 -5.85
CA VAL A 161 13.16 4.48 -6.71
C VAL A 161 11.83 4.86 -6.09
N VAL A 162 11.04 3.86 -5.67
CA VAL A 162 9.69 4.06 -5.16
C VAL A 162 9.50 3.36 -3.82
N PHE A 163 8.89 4.07 -2.88
CA PHE A 163 8.35 3.51 -1.63
C PHE A 163 6.86 3.78 -1.56
N ALA A 164 6.11 2.86 -1.00
CA ALA A 164 4.69 3.02 -0.73
C ALA A 164 4.42 2.83 0.77
N THR A 165 3.39 3.52 1.26
CA THR A 165 2.91 3.35 2.63
C THR A 165 1.47 2.92 2.66
N MET A 166 1.16 1.94 3.50
CA MET A 166 -0.21 1.55 3.82
C MET A 166 -0.32 1.35 5.33
N ILE A 167 -1.08 2.24 5.99
CA ILE A 167 -1.24 2.19 7.44
C ILE A 167 -2.43 1.29 7.76
N ASP A 168 -2.15 0.07 8.18
CA ASP A 168 -3.16 -0.87 8.67
C ASP A 168 -3.34 -0.71 10.18
N TYR A 169 -4.58 -0.50 10.60
CA TYR A 169 -4.93 -0.34 12.01
C TYR A 169 -6.21 -1.10 12.36
N LYS A 170 -6.31 -1.49 13.63
CA LYS A 170 -7.49 -2.15 14.16
C LYS A 170 -8.41 -1.11 14.78
N VAL A 171 -9.69 -1.16 14.43
CA VAL A 171 -10.72 -0.34 15.07
C VAL A 171 -11.61 -1.27 15.88
N LYS A 172 -11.70 -0.99 17.17
CA LYS A 172 -12.67 -1.65 18.05
C LYS A 172 -13.95 -0.84 18.05
N SER A 173 -15.05 -1.49 17.68
CA SER A 173 -16.39 -0.89 17.69
C SER A 173 -17.25 -1.58 18.74
N TYR A 174 -18.12 -0.83 19.40
CA TYR A 174 -19.02 -1.33 20.45
C TYR A 174 -20.46 -1.33 19.94
N GLY A 175 -21.20 -2.39 20.22
CA GLY A 175 -22.52 -2.65 19.66
C GLY A 175 -22.89 -4.13 19.80
N LEU A 176 -24.08 -4.52 19.36
CA LEU A 176 -24.49 -5.92 19.30
C LEU A 176 -24.00 -6.52 17.97
N PHE A 177 -22.99 -7.39 18.02
CA PHE A 177 -22.44 -8.09 16.87
C PHE A 177 -22.58 -9.60 17.06
N GLY A 178 -22.88 -10.36 16.02
CA GLY A 178 -22.99 -11.81 16.11
C GLY A 178 -23.85 -12.40 15.01
N ASP A 179 -23.74 -13.71 14.83
CA ASP A 179 -24.68 -14.53 14.06
C ASP A 179 -25.21 -15.65 14.95
N GLU A 180 -26.32 -16.28 14.56
CA GLU A 180 -27.01 -17.30 15.36
C GLU A 180 -26.11 -18.53 15.68
N ALA A 181 -25.03 -18.76 14.92
CA ALA A 181 -24.12 -19.89 15.10
C ALA A 181 -22.87 -19.56 15.94
N ARG A 182 -22.44 -18.30 16.02
CA ARG A 182 -21.24 -17.84 16.75
C ARG A 182 -21.57 -17.07 18.03
N GLY A 183 -22.84 -16.86 18.31
CA GLY A 183 -23.32 -16.09 19.46
C GLY A 183 -23.16 -14.58 19.24
N PHE A 184 -23.52 -13.80 20.27
CA PHE A 184 -23.40 -12.34 20.25
C PHE A 184 -22.24 -11.82 21.09
N SER A 185 -21.72 -10.67 20.73
CA SER A 185 -20.63 -9.94 21.38
C SER A 185 -20.95 -8.46 21.43
N PHE A 186 -20.47 -7.78 22.48
CA PHE A 186 -20.66 -6.33 22.66
C PHE A 186 -19.59 -5.48 21.99
N SER A 187 -18.61 -6.12 21.34
CA SER A 187 -17.56 -5.43 20.60
C SER A 187 -17.05 -6.26 19.44
N SER A 188 -16.75 -5.59 18.34
CA SER A 188 -16.12 -6.18 17.16
C SER A 188 -14.82 -5.46 16.84
N ILE A 189 -13.83 -6.21 16.35
CA ILE A 189 -12.56 -5.67 15.87
C ILE A 189 -12.57 -5.74 14.35
N SER A 190 -12.56 -4.58 13.70
CA SER A 190 -12.39 -4.47 12.26
C SER A 190 -10.95 -4.05 11.94
N ARG A 191 -10.43 -4.50 10.79
CA ARG A 191 -9.18 -3.97 10.23
C ARG A 191 -9.54 -2.88 9.24
N LYS A 192 -8.91 -1.72 9.37
CA LYS A 192 -9.00 -0.62 8.43
C LYS A 192 -7.62 -0.32 7.89
N SER A 193 -7.59 0.23 6.69
CA SER A 193 -6.36 0.67 6.03
C SER A 193 -6.52 2.12 5.63
N ALA A 194 -5.53 2.94 5.99
CA ALA A 194 -5.40 4.29 5.49
C ALA A 194 -4.15 4.35 4.61
N GLY A 195 -4.37 4.29 3.29
CA GLY A 195 -3.37 4.65 2.30
C GLY A 195 -3.58 6.12 1.96
N GLY A 196 -2.59 6.97 2.23
CA GLY A 196 -2.65 8.33 1.70
C GLY A 196 -2.58 8.28 0.18
N GLY A 197 -3.44 9.04 -0.50
CA GLY A 197 -3.57 9.01 -1.95
C GLY A 197 -2.59 9.93 -2.67
N SER A 198 -1.55 10.42 -2.00
CA SER A 198 -0.67 11.45 -2.52
C SER A 198 0.65 10.88 -3.04
N PHE A 199 1.19 11.53 -4.07
CA PHE A 199 2.58 11.33 -4.46
C PHE A 199 3.49 12.30 -3.71
N HIS A 200 4.66 11.84 -3.32
CA HIS A 200 5.70 12.63 -2.68
C HIS A 200 6.96 12.56 -3.55
N TYR A 201 7.25 13.63 -4.28
CA TYR A 201 8.39 13.69 -5.18
C TYR A 201 9.62 14.24 -4.46
N PHE A 202 10.75 13.55 -4.60
CA PHE A 202 12.04 14.05 -4.13
C PHE A 202 12.65 14.96 -5.19
N THR A 203 12.73 16.26 -4.91
CA THR A 203 13.30 17.27 -5.79
C THR A 203 14.11 18.28 -4.97
N ASN A 204 15.24 18.73 -5.50
CA ASN A 204 16.12 19.70 -4.81
C ASN A 204 16.46 19.27 -3.37
N ASN A 205 16.79 17.99 -3.17
CA ASN A 205 17.11 17.38 -1.87
C ASN A 205 15.99 17.46 -0.82
N LYS A 206 14.73 17.56 -1.25
CA LYS A 206 13.57 17.59 -0.34
C LYS A 206 12.37 16.91 -0.97
N PHE A 207 11.52 16.32 -0.14
CA PHE A 207 10.22 15.83 -0.57
C PHE A 207 9.19 16.95 -0.68
N ILE A 208 8.40 16.91 -1.75
CA ILE A 208 7.27 17.79 -1.99
C ILE A 208 6.03 16.90 -2.20
N LYS A 209 4.96 17.20 -1.45
CA LYS A 209 3.67 16.53 -1.63
C LYS A 209 3.02 17.07 -2.91
N SER A 210 2.58 16.17 -3.77
CA SER A 210 1.84 16.47 -4.98
C SER A 210 0.34 16.55 -4.70
N ASP A 211 -0.36 17.37 -5.47
CA ASP A 211 -1.82 17.43 -5.53
C ASP A 211 -2.42 16.32 -6.41
N GLU A 212 -1.58 15.62 -7.16
CA GLU A 212 -1.97 14.42 -7.92
C GLU A 212 -2.53 13.36 -6.98
N LYS A 213 -3.75 12.90 -7.28
CA LYS A 213 -4.40 11.82 -6.55
C LYS A 213 -4.10 10.48 -7.19
N TYR A 214 -3.77 9.50 -6.36
CA TYR A 214 -3.65 8.11 -6.74
C TYR A 214 -5.00 7.57 -7.21
N THR A 215 -5.14 7.26 -8.50
CA THR A 215 -6.40 6.80 -9.12
C THR A 215 -6.59 5.28 -9.03
N GLY A 216 -5.75 4.56 -8.30
CA GLY A 216 -5.84 3.10 -8.18
C GLY A 216 -5.44 2.34 -9.46
N GLN A 217 -5.02 3.04 -10.52
CA GLN A 217 -4.35 2.38 -11.63
C GLN A 217 -3.03 1.82 -11.11
N SER A 218 -2.92 0.50 -11.26
CA SER A 218 -1.76 -0.29 -10.93
C SER A 218 -0.50 0.40 -11.44
N TYR A 219 0.41 0.64 -10.48
CA TYR A 219 1.81 0.36 -10.72
C TYR A 219 1.87 -1.02 -11.37
#